data_AF-A0A255R915-F1
#
_entry.id   AF-A0A255R915-F1
#
_cell.length_a   1.000
_cell.length_b   1.000
_cell.length_c   1.000
_cell.angle_alpha   90.00
_cell.angle_beta   90.00
_cell.angle_gamma   90.00
#
_symmetry.space_group_name_H-M   'P 1'
#
loop_
_entity.id
_entity.type
_entity.pdbx_description
1 polymer ?
#
loop_
_entity_poly.entity_id
_entity_poly.type
_entity_poly.pdbx_seq_one_letter_code
_entity_poly.pdbx_strand_id
1 'polypeptide(L)' 'MYGSWNDSQKIINKLTEVKNKQLPLIVGEFGYNYNGGKNNLGCKADHRTILKTCHQQGYGFMPRFLEVKI' A
#
# COMPACT_ATOMS: atom_id res chain seq x y z
N MET A 1 3.69 -5.37 0.14
CA MET A 1 4.14 -3.98 -0.11
C MET A 1 4.78 -3.43 1.17
N TYR A 2 6.11 -3.43 1.23
CA TYR A 2 6.89 -3.13 2.46
C TYR A 2 7.92 -2.04 2.21
N GLY A 3 9.21 -2.26 2.45
CA GLY A 3 10.17 -1.16 2.53
C GLY A 3 10.42 -0.36 1.27
N SER A 4 10.20 -0.94 0.09
CA SER A 4 10.25 -0.22 -1.18
C SER A 4 8.97 0.57 -1.50
N TRP A 5 7.95 0.51 -0.64
CA TRP A 5 6.66 1.18 -0.78
C TRP A 5 6.56 2.34 0.21
N ASN A 6 7.54 3.23 0.14
CA ASN A 6 7.76 4.37 1.05
C ASN A 6 7.62 5.75 0.37
N ASP A 7 7.31 5.77 -0.92
CA ASP A 7 7.21 6.96 -1.76
C ASP A 7 5.83 6.98 -2.43
N SER A 8 5.03 8.00 -2.13
CA SER A 8 3.64 8.08 -2.57
C SER A 8 3.51 8.10 -4.10
N GLN A 9 4.42 8.78 -4.81
CA GLN A 9 4.35 8.88 -6.26
C GLN A 9 4.67 7.54 -6.94
N LYS A 10 5.69 6.82 -6.45
CA LYS A 10 6.03 5.48 -6.96
C LYS A 10 4.87 4.50 -6.74
N ILE A 11 4.19 4.58 -5.60
CA ILE A 11 3.03 3.75 -5.27
C ILE A 11 1.89 4.02 -6.27
N ILE A 12 1.52 5.30 -6.45
CA ILE A 12 0.45 5.71 -7.37
C ILE A 12 0.77 5.30 -8.80
N ASN A 13 2.00 5.57 -9.26
CA ASN A 13 2.43 5.23 -10.61
C ASN A 13 2.35 3.72 -10.84
N LYS A 14 2.80 2.91 -9.87
CA LYS A 14 2.80 1.46 -10.01
C LYS A 14 1.39 0.87 -10.05
N LEU A 15 0.49 1.33 -9.17
CA LEU A 15 -0.89 0.87 -9.13
C LEU A 15 -1.67 1.28 -10.40
N THR A 16 -1.41 2.49 -10.90
CA THR A 16 -1.98 2.99 -12.16
C THR A 16 -1.44 2.24 -13.38
N GLU A 17 -0.14 1.92 -13.41
CA GLU A 17 0.46 1.11 -14.48
C GLU A 17 -0.24 -0.24 -14.61
N VAL A 18 -0.51 -0.91 -13.48
CA VAL A 18 -1.22 -2.19 -13.46
C VAL A 18 -2.66 -2.03 -13.95
N LYS A 19 -3.35 -0.92 -13.59
CA LYS A 19 -4.72 -0.62 -14.05
C LYS A 19 -4.76 -0.47 -15.56
N ASN A 20 -3.83 0.30 -16.11
CA ASN A 20 -3.75 0.59 -17.55
C ASN A 20 -3.44 -0.66 -18.37
N LYS A 21 -2.70 -1.61 -17.79
CA LYS A 21 -2.49 -2.94 -18.37
C LYS A 21 -3.69 -3.88 -18.23
N GLN A 22 -4.78 -3.42 -17.61
CA GLN A 22 -5.99 -4.20 -17.35
C GLN A 22 -5.72 -5.50 -16.60
N LEU A 23 -4.70 -5.51 -15.75
CA LEU A 23 -4.34 -6.67 -14.95
C LEU A 23 -5.13 -6.66 -13.64
N PRO A 24 -5.81 -7.76 -13.27
CA PRO A 24 -6.45 -7.87 -11.97
C PRO A 24 -5.38 -7.84 -10.88
N LEU A 25 -5.59 -7.00 -9.86
CA LEU A 25 -4.66 -6.81 -8.76
C LEU A 25 -5.40 -6.85 -7.42
N ILE A 26 -4.78 -7.53 -6.46
CA ILE A 26 -5.08 -7.40 -5.04
C ILE A 26 -3.79 -7.04 -4.31
N VAL A 27 -3.86 -6.05 -3.41
CA VAL A 27 -2.75 -5.80 -2.47
C VAL A 27 -2.88 -6.76 -1.32
N GLY A 28 -2.34 -7.98 -1.50
CA GLY A 28 -2.51 -9.08 -0.55
C GLY A 28 -1.82 -8.86 0.80
N GLU A 29 -0.77 -8.05 0.84
CA GLU A 29 -0.12 -7.66 2.09
C GLU A 29 0.58 -6.31 1.97
N PHE A 30 0.55 -5.53 3.05
CA PHE A 30 1.33 -4.31 3.15
C PHE A 30 1.73 -4.01 4.60
N GLY A 31 2.89 -3.36 4.75
CA GLY A 31 3.35 -2.87 6.04
C GLY A 31 2.66 -1.57 6.41
N TYR A 32 2.53 -1.30 7.70
CA TYR A 32 2.10 -0.01 8.24
C TYR A 32 3.14 0.53 9.21
N ASN A 33 3.08 1.83 9.47
CA ASN A 33 4.04 2.50 10.34
C ASN A 33 3.66 2.33 11.81
N TYR A 34 3.76 1.10 12.32
CA TYR A 34 3.68 0.84 13.75
C TYR A 34 4.69 1.71 14.50
N ASN A 35 4.29 2.29 15.64
CA ASN A 35 5.13 3.14 16.48
C ASN A 35 5.88 4.25 15.70
N GLY A 36 5.17 4.98 14.83
CA GLY A 36 5.77 6.08 14.05
C GLY A 36 6.76 5.64 12.96
N GLY A 37 6.78 4.35 12.62
CA GLY A 37 7.72 3.76 11.65
C GLY A 37 8.91 3.05 12.30
N LYS A 38 8.95 2.91 13.63
CA LYS A 38 9.86 1.99 14.32
C LYS A 38 9.35 0.56 14.17
N ASN A 39 9.66 -0.03 13.02
CA ASN A 39 9.44 -1.45 12.74
C ASN A 39 10.77 -2.12 12.38
N ASN A 40 10.80 -3.45 12.40
CA ASN A 40 11.99 -4.24 12.05
C ASN A 40 12.34 -4.17 10.55
N LEU A 41 11.64 -3.34 9.76
CA LEU A 41 11.85 -3.21 8.32
C LEU A 41 12.89 -2.13 7.99
N GLY A 42 13.29 -1.28 8.95
CA GLY A 42 14.28 -0.22 8.74
C GLY A 42 13.79 0.92 7.83
N CYS A 43 12.48 0.98 7.57
CA CYS A 43 11.88 1.88 6.60
C CYS A 43 10.39 2.16 6.93
N LYS A 44 9.89 3.33 6.53
CA LYS A 44 8.48 3.69 6.67
C LYS A 44 7.70 3.26 5.43
N ALA A 45 6.68 2.43 5.59
CA ALA A 45 5.76 2.09 4.49
C ALA A 45 4.62 3.12 4.44
N ASP A 46 4.36 3.70 3.27
CA ASP A 46 3.27 4.65 3.05
C ASP A 46 1.94 3.93 2.77
N HIS A 47 1.47 3.22 3.78
CA HIS A 47 0.22 2.48 3.77
C HIS A 47 -1.01 3.36 3.49
N ARG A 48 -0.98 4.64 3.84
CA ARG A 48 -2.10 5.56 3.58
C ARG A 48 -2.28 5.78 2.08
N THR A 49 -1.19 5.98 1.36
CA THR A 49 -1.25 6.09 -0.11
C THR A 49 -1.69 4.78 -0.75
N ILE A 50 -1.18 3.63 -0.28
CA ILE A 50 -1.63 2.31 -0.77
C ILE A 50 -3.15 2.16 -0.63
N LEU A 51 -3.69 2.37 0.58
CA LEU A 51 -5.12 2.23 0.86
C LEU A 51 -5.97 3.20 0.03
N LYS A 52 -5.60 4.49 0.01
CA LYS A 52 -6.32 5.51 -0.74
C LYS A 52 -6.36 5.19 -2.23
N THR A 53 -5.23 4.84 -2.83
CA THR A 53 -5.16 4.53 -4.25
C THR A 53 -5.91 3.24 -4.58
N CYS A 54 -5.80 2.20 -3.74
CA CYS A 54 -6.58 0.98 -3.93
C CYS A 54 -8.09 1.25 -3.90
N HIS A 55 -8.56 2.03 -2.92
CA HIS A 55 -9.97 2.43 -2.83
C HIS A 55 -10.42 3.21 -4.06
N GLN A 56 -9.64 4.20 -4.51
CA GLN A 56 -9.95 5.02 -5.69
C GLN A 56 -9.96 4.22 -7.00
N GLN A 57 -9.12 3.19 -7.14
CA GLN A 57 -8.98 2.40 -8.37
C GLN A 57 -9.81 1.10 -8.37
N GLY A 58 -10.49 0.81 -7.27
CA GLY A 58 -11.32 -0.40 -7.10
C GLY A 58 -10.50 -1.68 -6.90
N TYR A 59 -9.32 -1.60 -6.29
CA TYR A 59 -8.54 -2.77 -5.92
C TYR A 59 -8.89 -3.27 -4.52
N GLY A 60 -8.98 -4.59 -4.39
CA GLY A 60 -9.01 -5.23 -3.07
C GLY A 60 -7.67 -5.07 -2.34
N PHE A 61 -7.71 -5.10 -1.02
CA PHE A 61 -6.51 -5.09 -0.18
C PHE A 61 -6.73 -5.92 1.10
N MET A 62 -5.65 -6.51 1.61
CA MET A 62 -5.66 -7.24 2.88
C MET A 62 -4.51 -6.73 3.78
N PRO A 63 -4.82 -6.00 4.87
CA PRO A 63 -3.80 -5.61 5.83
C PRO A 63 -3.34 -6.82 6.65
N ARG A 64 -2.03 -6.96 6.87
CA ARG A 64 -1.48 -8.09 7.64
C ARG A 64 -1.84 -8.01 9.13
N PHE A 65 -2.02 -6.81 9.71
CA PHE A 65 -2.33 -6.59 11.14
C PHE A 65 -2.94 -5.20 11.45
N LEU A 66 -4.17 -4.89 11.01
CA LEU A 66 -4.84 -3.62 11.38
C LEU A 66 -6.36 -3.79 11.54
N GLU A 67 -6.91 -3.33 12.66
CA GLU A 67 -8.23 -2.69 12.67
C GLU A 67 -8.10 -1.38 11.89
N VAL A 68 -8.46 -1.39 10.60
CA VAL A 68 -8.47 -0.17 9.78
C VAL A 68 -9.79 0.55 10.02
N LYS A 69 -9.78 1.66 10.75
CA LYS A 69 -10.85 2.66 10.67
C LYS A 69 -10.58 3.52 9.43
N ILE A 70 -11.37 3.31 8.39
CA ILE A 70 -11.35 4.05 7.13
C ILE A 70 -11.93 5.44 7.35
#